data_AF-A0A2X4UZ30-F1
#
_entry.id   AF-A0A2X4UZ30-F1
#
_cell.length_a   1.000
_cell.length_b   1.000
_cell.length_c   1.000
_cell.angle_alpha   90.00
_cell.angle_beta   90.00
_cell.angle_gamma   90.00
#
_symmetry.space_group_name_H-M   'P 1'
#
loop_
_entity.id
_entity.type
_entity.pdbx_description
1 polymer ?
#
loop_
_entity_poly.entity_id
_entity_poly.type
_entity_poly.pdbx_seq_one_letter_code
_entity_poly.pdbx_strand_id
1 'polypeptide(L)'
;MDLSIKKPSEIVKLLCERLRKERITLQMTQSDVAVRAGVGVNTVSNLESGRNISFESLVRVAMVLGRSKELEALFKPKLESLDDLRRYEKNVSRQRIKKRNPHDK
;
A
#
# COMPACT_ATOMS: atom_id res chain seq x y z
N MET A 1 12.04 -15.72 17.11
CA MET A 1 10.71 -15.78 16.49
C MET A 1 10.05 -14.45 16.79
N ASP A 2 10.04 -13.51 15.83
CA ASP A 2 9.52 -12.16 16.05
C ASP A 2 7.98 -12.22 16.08
N LEU A 3 7.41 -12.16 17.29
CA LEU A 3 5.97 -12.17 17.56
C LEU A 3 5.35 -10.75 17.55
N SER A 4 6.01 -9.82 16.88
CA SER A 4 5.53 -8.45 16.70
C SER A 4 4.49 -8.38 15.59
N ILE A 5 3.23 -8.72 15.90
CA ILE A 5 2.10 -8.35 15.04
C ILE A 5 1.97 -6.83 15.11
N LYS A 6 2.46 -6.14 14.09
CA LYS A 6 2.32 -4.69 13.97
C LYS A 6 0.85 -4.32 13.90
N LYS A 7 0.43 -3.38 14.75
CA LYS A 7 -0.89 -2.76 14.68
C LYS A 7 -1.06 -2.07 13.33
N PRO A 8 -2.29 -1.97 12.78
CA PRO A 8 -2.53 -1.27 11.52
C PRO A 8 -1.94 0.15 11.49
N SER A 9 -2.02 0.88 12.61
CA SER A 9 -1.44 2.22 12.76
C SER A 9 0.09 2.26 12.68
N GLU A 10 0.77 1.19 13.11
CA GLU A 10 2.23 1.09 13.01
C GLU A 10 2.68 0.84 11.57
N ILE A 11 1.90 0.07 10.81
CA ILE A 11 2.13 -0.12 9.37
C ILE A 11 1.94 1.21 8.63
N VAL A 12 0.86 1.94 8.92
CA VAL A 12 0.60 3.26 8.31
C VAL A 12 1.76 4.22 8.61
N LYS A 13 2.16 4.36 9.88
CA LYS A 13 3.29 5.21 10.28
C LYS A 13 4.58 4.82 9.56
N LEU A 14 4.88 3.52 9.47
CA LEU A 14 6.07 3.02 8.79
C LEU A 14 6.09 3.41 7.30
N LEU A 15 4.97 3.24 6.60
CA LEU A 15 4.87 3.58 5.18
C LEU A 15 5.01 5.10 4.96
N CYS A 16 4.35 5.90 5.79
CA CYS A 16 4.40 7.35 5.73
C CYS A 16 5.80 7.90 5.99
N GLU A 17 6.51 7.35 6.98
CA GLU A 17 7.90 7.70 7.28
C GLU A 17 8.85 7.34 6.13
N ARG A 18 8.62 6.23 5.42
CA ARG A 18 9.41 5.90 4.22
C ARG A 18 9.22 6.92 3.10
N LEU A 19 7.98 7.33 2.84
CA LEU A 19 7.69 8.38 1.85
C LEU A 19 8.33 9.72 2.23
N ARG A 20 8.27 10.09 3.51
CA ARG A 20 8.96 11.28 4.04
C ARG A 20 10.47 11.23 3.80
N LYS A 21 11.11 10.10 4.12
CA LYS A 21 12.55 9.90 3.89
C LYS A 21 12.88 10.04 2.41
N GLU A 22 12.09 9.43 1.54
CA GLU A 22 12.28 9.53 0.09
C GLU A 22 12.22 10.98 -0.39
N ARG A 23 11.23 11.76 0.07
CA ARG A 23 11.14 13.19 -0.25
C ARG A 23 12.41 13.94 0.14
N ILE A 24 12.92 13.70 1.34
CA ILE A 24 14.13 14.36 1.85
C ILE A 24 15.35 13.94 1.01
N THR A 25 15.48 12.67 0.65
CA THR A 25 16.54 12.15 -0.22
C THR A 25 16.52 12.82 -1.59
N LEU A 26 15.33 13.08 -2.14
CA LEU A 26 15.15 13.80 -3.40
C LEU A 26 15.23 15.34 -3.26
N GLN A 27 15.53 15.86 -2.07
CA GLN A 27 15.64 17.29 -1.76
C GLN A 27 14.38 18.10 -2.11
N MET A 28 13.20 17.49 -2.04
CA MET A 28 11.93 18.16 -2.35
C MET A 28 11.30 18.73 -1.08
N THR A 29 10.71 19.92 -1.16
CA THR A 29 9.86 20.43 -0.08
C THR A 29 8.50 19.72 -0.08
N GLN A 30 7.76 19.80 1.03
CA GLN A 30 6.37 19.31 1.05
C GLN A 30 5.51 20.03 0.01
N SER A 31 5.77 21.31 -0.23
CA SER A 31 5.10 22.12 -1.26
C SER A 31 5.40 21.61 -2.67
N ASP A 32 6.65 21.26 -2.98
CA ASP A 32 7.03 20.72 -4.29
C ASP A 32 6.31 19.40 -4.59
N VAL A 33 6.26 18.50 -3.60
CA VAL A 33 5.53 17.24 -3.73
C VAL A 33 4.04 17.50 -3.89
N ALA A 34 3.47 18.40 -3.10
CA ALA A 34 2.04 18.73 -3.14
C ALA A 34 1.61 19.24 -4.52
N VAL A 35 2.37 20.19 -5.09
CA VAL A 35 2.12 20.75 -6.42
C VAL A 35 2.21 19.66 -7.48
N ARG A 36 3.26 18.84 -7.47
CA ARG A 36 3.44 17.76 -8.46
C ARG A 36 2.41 16.64 -8.32
N ALA A 37 1.94 16.37 -7.11
CA ALA A 37 0.95 15.34 -6.82
C ALA A 37 -0.50 15.84 -6.99
N GLY A 38 -0.71 17.14 -7.22
CA GLY A 38 -2.06 17.73 -7.31
C GLY A 38 -2.85 17.59 -6.00
N VAL A 39 -2.18 17.76 -4.86
CA VAL A 39 -2.80 17.71 -3.52
C VAL A 39 -2.42 18.95 -2.72
N GLY A 40 -3.12 19.21 -1.61
CA GLY A 40 -2.75 20.31 -0.71
C GLY A 40 -1.46 20.01 0.08
N VAL A 41 -0.70 21.05 0.43
CA VAL A 41 0.51 20.91 1.28
C VAL A 41 0.17 20.27 2.63
N ASN A 42 -1.00 20.60 3.19
CA ASN A 42 -1.50 19.98 4.42
C ASN A 42 -1.74 18.47 4.26
N THR A 43 -2.13 18.01 3.06
CA THR A 43 -2.29 16.59 2.75
C THR A 43 -0.95 15.86 2.80
N VAL A 44 0.12 16.45 2.25
CA VAL A 44 1.47 15.88 2.34
C VAL A 44 1.97 15.87 3.79
N SER A 45 1.75 16.95 4.54
CA SER A 45 2.13 17.02 5.96
C SER A 45 1.39 15.98 6.82
N ASN A 46 0.08 15.84 6.61
CA ASN A 46 -0.74 14.82 7.28
C ASN A 46 -0.32 13.41 6.88
N LEU A 47 0.01 13.20 5.60
CA LEU A 47 0.56 11.94 5.11
C LEU A 47 1.84 11.59 5.85
N GLU A 48 2.83 12.49 5.87
CA GLU A 48 4.11 12.24 6.56
C GLU A 48 3.93 12.02 8.07
N SER A 49 2.89 12.61 8.66
CA SER A 49 2.52 12.41 10.06
C SER A 49 1.68 11.16 10.33
N GLY A 50 1.26 10.43 9.30
CA GLY A 50 0.41 9.23 9.40
C GLY A 50 -1.04 9.51 9.83
N ARG A 51 -1.59 10.70 9.55
CA ARG A 51 -2.94 11.12 9.98
C ARG A 51 -3.91 11.22 8.81
N ASN A 52 -5.10 10.62 8.92
CA ASN A 52 -6.29 10.83 8.07
C ASN A 52 -5.99 11.10 6.58
N ILE A 53 -5.39 10.10 5.93
CA ILE A 53 -4.93 10.19 4.54
C ILE A 53 -5.80 9.28 3.68
N SER A 54 -6.25 9.74 2.52
CA SER A 54 -6.86 8.85 1.54
C SER A 54 -5.79 8.00 0.87
N PHE A 55 -6.12 6.75 0.52
CA PHE A 55 -5.22 5.89 -0.23
C PHE A 55 -4.80 6.52 -1.56
N GLU A 56 -5.72 7.20 -2.24
CA GLU A 56 -5.45 7.93 -3.49
C GLU A 56 -4.36 9.01 -3.31
N SER A 57 -4.40 9.78 -2.21
CA SER A 57 -3.37 10.79 -1.93
C SER A 57 -2.00 10.15 -1.69
N LEU A 58 -1.97 9.00 -1.02
CA LEU A 58 -0.75 8.22 -0.82
C LEU A 58 -0.18 7.73 -2.16
N VAL A 59 -1.04 7.22 -3.04
CA VAL A 59 -0.62 6.77 -4.39
C VAL A 59 -0.03 7.93 -5.18
N ARG A 60 -0.70 9.08 -5.22
CA ARG A 60 -0.21 10.27 -5.95
C ARG A 60 1.15 10.76 -5.43
N VAL A 61 1.31 10.84 -4.11
CA VAL A 61 2.60 11.23 -3.50
C VAL A 61 3.70 10.21 -3.82
N ALA A 62 3.41 8.91 -3.70
CA ALA A 62 4.36 7.86 -4.04
C ALA A 62 4.77 7.88 -5.53
N MET A 63 3.85 8.21 -6.45
CA MET A 63 4.17 8.37 -7.87
C MET A 63 5.16 9.51 -8.10
N VAL A 64 4.97 10.67 -7.48
CA VAL A 64 5.88 11.82 -7.57
C VAL A 64 7.27 11.47 -7.03
N LEU A 65 7.32 10.64 -5.99
CA LEU A 65 8.57 10.17 -5.37
C LEU A 65 9.21 8.96 -6.09
N GLY A 66 8.69 8.55 -7.26
CA GLY A 66 9.27 7.46 -8.05
C GLY A 66 8.98 6.05 -7.53
N ARG A 67 7.99 5.91 -6.62
CA ARG A 67 7.62 4.65 -5.95
C ARG A 67 6.33 4.02 -6.51
N SER A 68 5.90 4.44 -7.69
CA SER A 68 4.69 3.91 -8.36
C SER A 68 4.75 2.39 -8.58
N LYS A 69 5.89 1.89 -9.06
CA LYS A 69 6.10 0.46 -9.34
C LYS A 69 5.93 -0.43 -8.10
N GLU A 70 6.32 0.07 -6.93
CA GLU A 70 6.14 -0.67 -5.67
C GLU A 70 4.67 -0.77 -5.30
N LEU A 71 3.88 0.28 -5.54
CA LEU A 71 2.44 0.26 -5.34
C LEU A 71 1.72 -0.62 -6.36
N GLU A 72 2.15 -0.63 -7.62
CA GLU A 72 1.62 -1.55 -8.63
C GLU A 72 1.96 -3.01 -8.33
N ALA A 73 3.07 -3.27 -7.64
CA ALA A 73 3.45 -4.60 -7.17
C ALA A 73 2.77 -5.00 -5.86
N LEU A 74 2.16 -4.05 -5.15
CA LEU A 74 1.52 -4.29 -3.87
C LEU A 74 0.36 -5.28 -4.05
N PHE A 75 0.30 -6.27 -3.15
CA PHE A 75 -0.70 -7.34 -3.16
C PHE A 75 -0.73 -8.24 -4.42
N LYS A 76 0.32 -8.23 -5.24
CA LYS A 76 0.48 -9.27 -6.26
C LYS A 76 0.51 -10.66 -5.62
N PRO A 77 -0.10 -11.68 -6.26
CA PRO A 77 -0.12 -13.03 -5.72
C PRO A 77 1.31 -13.57 -5.57
N LYS A 78 1.57 -14.24 -4.45
CA LYS A 78 2.79 -15.04 -4.28
C LYS A 78 2.50 -16.43 -4.85
N LEU A 79 2.94 -16.65 -6.09
CA LEU A 79 2.77 -17.93 -6.76
C LEU A 79 4.05 -18.74 -6.53
N GLU A 80 4.04 -19.62 -5.54
CA GLU A 80 5.21 -20.42 -5.17
C GLU A 80 5.16 -21.85 -5.74
N SER A 81 4.02 -22.24 -6.33
CA SER A 81 3.84 -23.53 -7.01
C SER A 81 2.98 -23.43 -8.28
N LEU A 82 3.12 -24.42 -9.17
CA LEU A 82 2.25 -24.62 -10.33
C LEU A 82 0.77 -24.77 -9.92
N ASP A 83 0.50 -25.32 -8.74
CA ASP A 83 -0.86 -25.41 -8.20
C ASP A 83 -1.41 -24.04 -7.78
N ASP A 84 -0.56 -23.14 -7.28
CA ASP A 84 -0.96 -21.77 -6.95
C ASP A 84 -1.29 -20.98 -8.21
N LEU A 85 -0.50 -21.15 -9.27
CA LEU A 85 -0.75 -20.55 -10.58
C LEU A 85 -2.11 -21.03 -11.14
N ARG A 86 -2.35 -22.34 -11.15
CA ARG A 86 -3.63 -22.93 -11.60
C ARG A 86 -4.83 -22.44 -10.78
N ARG A 87 -4.67 -22.30 -9.45
CA ARG A 87 -5.73 -21.75 -8.58
C ARG A 87 -5.97 -20.28 -8.84
N TYR A 88 -4.91 -19.50 -9.00
CA TYR A 88 -5.01 -18.07 -9.30
C TYR A 88 -5.76 -17.88 -10.62
N GLU A 89 -5.36 -18.56 -11.70
CA GLU A 89 -6.04 -18.51 -13.00
C GLU A 89 -7.52 -18.94 -12.93
N LYS A 90 -7.84 -20.03 -12.21
CA LYS A 90 -9.24 -20.47 -12.02
C LYS A 90 -10.11 -19.49 -11.23
N ASN A 91 -9.53 -18.70 -10.32
CA ASN A 91 -10.26 -17.80 -9.44
C ASN A 91 -10.41 -16.37 -10.01
N VAL A 92 -9.67 -16.02 -11.07
CA VAL A 92 -9.79 -14.71 -11.75
C VAL A 92 -11.16 -14.54 -12.43
N SER A 93 -11.84 -15.63 -12.82
CA SER A 93 -13.26 -15.58 -13.21
C SER A 93 -14.16 -15.62 -11.96
N ARG A 94 -14.70 -14.45 -11.57
CA ARG A 94 -15.66 -14.17 -10.48
C ARG A 94 -16.20 -15.41 -9.73
N GLN A 95 -15.87 -15.52 -8.44
CA GLN A 95 -16.52 -16.49 -7.55
C GLN A 95 -17.11 -15.85 -6.29
N ARG A 96 -18.34 -16.27 -5.95
CA ARG A 96 -18.93 -16.08 -4.63
C ARG A 96 -18.43 -17.19 -3.72
N ILE A 97 -17.70 -16.83 -2.66
CA ILE A 97 -17.24 -17.79 -1.65
C ILE A 97 -18.43 -18.15 -0.73
N LYS A 98 -18.89 -19.40 -0.77
CA LYS A 98 -19.84 -19.92 0.23
C LYS A 98 -19.05 -20.36 1.47
N LYS A 99 -19.42 -19.90 2.66
CA LYS A 99 -18.92 -20.48 3.92
C LYS A 99 -19.34 -21.95 3.95
N ARG A 100 -18.39 -22.88 4.03
CA ARG A 100 -18.69 -24.27 4.39
C ARG A 100 -18.86 -24.34 5.90
N ASN A 101 -19.96 -24.91 6.37
CA ASN A 101 -20.12 -25.23 7.77
C ASN A 101 -19.21 -26.40 8.12
N PRO A 102 -18.51 -26.37 9.27
CA PRO A 102 -17.57 -27.42 9.67
C PRO A 102 -18.23 -28.78 10.00
N HIS A 103 -19.56 -28.88 9.96
CA HIS A 103 -20.31 -30.11 10.26
C HIS A 103 -20.76 -30.93 9.03
N ASP A 104 -20.37 -30.55 7.80
CA ASP A 104 -20.60 -31.38 6.61
C ASP A 104 -19.45 -32.38 6.40
N LYS A 105 -19.40 -33.40 7.25
CA LYS A 105 -18.60 -34.62 7.01
C LYS A 105 -19.27 -35.84 7.59
#